data_AF-A0A9P7PZT9-F1
#
_entry.id   AF-A0A9P7PZT9-F1
#
_cell.length_a   1.000
_cell.length_b   1.000
_cell.length_c   1.000
_cell.angle_alpha   90.00
_cell.angle_beta   90.00
_cell.angle_gamma   90.00
#
_symmetry.space_group_name_H-M   'P 1'
#
loop_
_entity.id
_entity.type
_entity.pdbx_description
1 polymer ?
#
loop_
_entity_poly.entity_id
_entity_poly.type
_entity_poly.pdbx_seq_one_letter_code
_entity_poly.pdbx_strand_id
1 'polypeptide(L)'
;MAFTKDSLSNYRMINGQLSATYVRIRCDRGSQRPSVATGVRRSSTRLIGCPFRVRASCTKRLNDKWVYAVVNGRHNHGLSLDPVAHPVHRRRTAAQREAIRQISAIQGVPAGAVADLLRIQYPEALVTAKDIDNERQLARREALAQGTGS
;
A
#
# COMPACT_ATOMS: atom_id res chain seq x y z
N MET A 1 -2.47 -13.07 -4.15
CA MET A 1 -2.40 -11.93 -5.11
C MET A 1 -3.02 -10.73 -4.45
N ALA A 2 -2.69 -9.51 -4.89
CA ALA A 2 -3.34 -8.31 -4.41
C ALA A 2 -3.72 -7.37 -5.55
N PHE A 3 -4.72 -6.52 -5.29
CA PHE A 3 -5.21 -5.52 -6.23
C PHE A 3 -5.04 -4.12 -5.67
N THR A 4 -4.75 -3.17 -6.55
CA THR A 4 -4.56 -1.76 -6.20
C THR A 4 -5.41 -0.88 -7.10
N LYS A 5 -5.95 0.19 -6.53
CA LYS A 5 -6.53 1.29 -7.29
C LYS A 5 -5.46 1.92 -8.19
N ASP A 6 -5.70 1.92 -9.50
CA ASP A 6 -4.81 2.51 -10.51
C ASP A 6 -5.17 3.97 -10.78
N SER A 7 -6.42 4.23 -11.17
CA SER A 7 -6.90 5.58 -11.49
C SER A 7 -8.37 5.77 -11.11
N LEU A 8 -8.71 7.02 -10.81
CA LEU A 8 -10.08 7.49 -10.60
C LEU A 8 -10.42 8.50 -11.70
N SER A 9 -11.65 8.46 -12.19
CA SER A 9 -12.13 9.37 -13.23
C SER A 9 -13.66 9.45 -13.20
N ASN A 10 -14.22 10.31 -14.05
CA ASN A 10 -15.66 10.55 -14.16
C ASN A 10 -16.25 10.91 -12.80
N TYR A 11 -15.91 12.08 -12.29
CA TYR A 11 -16.44 12.54 -11.00
C TYR A 11 -17.85 13.08 -11.18
N ARG A 12 -18.76 12.74 -10.26
CA ARG A 12 -20.11 13.30 -10.20
C ARG A 12 -20.53 13.53 -8.76
N MET A 13 -21.54 14.37 -8.57
CA MET A 13 -22.23 14.49 -7.28
C MET A 13 -23.11 13.27 -7.05
N ILE A 14 -22.83 12.49 -6.00
CA ILE A 14 -23.66 11.38 -5.51
C ILE A 14 -23.96 11.67 -4.05
N ASN A 15 -25.25 11.74 -3.69
CA ASN A 15 -25.70 12.05 -2.32
C ASN A 15 -25.02 13.31 -1.73
N GLY A 16 -24.86 14.37 -2.53
CA GLY A 16 -24.22 15.62 -2.10
C GLY A 16 -22.70 15.60 -2.02
N GLN A 17 -22.04 14.47 -2.35
CA GLN A 17 -20.58 14.35 -2.32
C GLN A 17 -20.00 14.12 -3.72
N LEU A 18 -18.95 14.87 -4.06
CA LEU A 18 -18.18 14.65 -5.28
C LEU A 18 -17.45 13.29 -5.20
N SER A 19 -17.91 12.33 -6.00
CA SER A 19 -17.43 10.95 -5.98
C SER A 19 -16.94 10.53 -7.36
N ALA A 20 -15.80 9.84 -7.41
CA ALA A 20 -15.34 9.21 -8.64
C ALA A 20 -16.26 8.06 -9.02
N THR A 21 -16.74 8.03 -10.27
CA THR A 21 -17.69 7.02 -10.73
C THR A 21 -17.10 6.01 -11.70
N TYR A 22 -15.81 6.14 -11.97
CA TYR A 22 -15.03 5.18 -12.72
C TYR A 22 -13.70 4.93 -12.03
N VAL A 23 -13.42 3.66 -11.73
CA VAL A 23 -12.21 3.22 -11.05
C VAL A 23 -11.53 2.16 -11.91
N ARG A 24 -10.25 2.38 -12.23
CA ARG A 24 -9.39 1.30 -12.74
C ARG A 24 -8.72 0.62 -11.56
N ILE A 25 -8.79 -0.71 -11.55
CA ILE A 25 -8.17 -1.58 -10.58
C ILE A 25 -7.20 -2.48 -11.34
N ARG A 26 -6.01 -2.67 -10.79
CA ARG A 26 -4.94 -3.49 -11.40
C ARG A 26 -4.33 -4.42 -10.36
N CYS A 27 -3.56 -5.41 -10.82
CA CYS A 27 -2.69 -6.17 -9.94
C CYS A 27 -1.65 -5.26 -9.24
N ASP A 28 -1.31 -5.57 -7.99
CA ASP A 28 -0.26 -4.86 -7.22
C ASP A 28 1.13 -4.96 -7.86
N ARG A 29 1.33 -5.91 -8.80
CA ARG A 29 2.51 -6.05 -9.66
C ARG A 29 2.30 -5.59 -11.10
N GLY A 30 1.32 -4.71 -11.34
CA GLY A 30 0.97 -4.17 -12.66
C GLY A 30 2.06 -3.34 -13.33
N SER A 31 1.69 -2.51 -14.31
CA SER A 31 2.63 -1.75 -15.15
C SER A 31 3.66 -0.93 -14.36
N GLN A 32 4.93 -1.12 -14.71
CA GLN A 32 6.03 -0.25 -14.30
C GLN A 32 5.88 1.13 -14.95
N ARG A 33 6.23 2.19 -14.22
CA ARG A 33 6.49 3.49 -14.83
C ARG A 33 7.99 3.57 -15.12
N PRO A 34 8.41 4.08 -16.29
CA PRO A 34 9.82 4.36 -16.53
C PRO A 34 10.38 5.25 -15.41
N SER A 35 11.56 4.90 -14.91
CA SER A 35 12.23 5.77 -13.94
C SER A 35 12.70 7.03 -14.65
N VAL A 36 12.30 8.19 -14.14
CA VAL A 36 12.83 9.51 -14.53
C VAL A 36 13.89 10.01 -13.55
N ALA A 37 14.30 9.17 -12.59
CA ALA A 37 15.25 9.57 -11.55
C ALA A 37 16.66 9.75 -12.13
N THR A 38 17.29 10.88 -11.81
CA THR A 38 18.66 11.25 -12.20
C THR A 38 19.70 10.96 -11.10
N GLY A 39 19.26 10.46 -9.94
CA GLY A 39 20.15 10.19 -8.81
C GLY A 39 20.97 8.90 -8.93
N VAL A 40 22.03 8.80 -8.12
CA VAL A 40 22.97 7.66 -8.11
C VAL A 40 22.31 6.34 -7.68
N ARG A 41 21.26 6.39 -6.85
CA ARG A 41 20.59 5.19 -6.32
C ARG A 41 19.69 4.56 -7.37
N ARG A 42 19.96 3.30 -7.75
CA ARG A 42 19.04 2.47 -8.53
C ARG A 42 17.94 1.90 -7.63
N SER A 43 16.71 2.38 -7.77
CA SER A 43 15.57 1.81 -7.06
C SER A 43 15.09 0.54 -7.79
N SER A 44 14.85 -0.53 -7.03
CA SER A 44 14.17 -1.72 -7.56
C SER A 44 12.66 -1.58 -7.35
N THR A 45 11.88 -2.21 -8.24
CA THR A 45 10.42 -2.20 -8.18
C THR A 45 9.85 -3.61 -8.17
N ARG A 46 8.77 -3.82 -7.40
CA ARG A 46 7.99 -5.08 -7.38
C ARG A 46 7.06 -5.22 -8.58
N LEU A 47 6.88 -4.15 -9.34
CA LEU A 47 6.04 -4.12 -10.53
C LEU A 47 6.72 -4.96 -11.61
N ILE A 48 5.98 -5.86 -12.27
CA ILE A 48 6.51 -6.74 -13.34
C ILE A 48 5.69 -6.60 -14.62
N GLY A 49 4.86 -5.57 -14.71
CA GLY A 49 4.02 -5.36 -15.89
C GLY A 49 2.85 -6.33 -16.00
N CYS A 50 2.31 -6.82 -14.87
CA CYS A 50 1.17 -7.74 -14.91
C CYS A 50 -0.02 -7.12 -15.66
N PRO A 51 -0.60 -7.81 -16.67
CA PRO A 51 -1.62 -7.22 -17.54
C PRO A 51 -3.03 -7.22 -16.93
N PHE A 52 -3.23 -7.95 -15.82
CA PHE A 52 -4.51 -8.04 -15.12
C PHE A 52 -5.09 -6.67 -14.77
N ARG A 53 -6.33 -6.44 -15.21
CA ARG A 53 -7.07 -5.18 -15.05
C ARG A 53 -8.55 -5.43 -14.91
N VAL A 54 -9.17 -4.70 -13.98
CA VAL A 54 -10.61 -4.63 -13.75
C VAL A 54 -11.01 -3.16 -13.78
N ARG A 55 -12.21 -2.87 -14.28
CA ARG A 55 -12.84 -1.57 -14.11
C ARG A 55 -14.08 -1.70 -13.23
N ALA A 56 -14.29 -0.73 -12.36
CA ALA A 56 -15.54 -0.52 -11.67
C ALA A 56 -16.15 0.78 -12.17
N SER A 57 -17.42 0.78 -12.53
CA SER A 57 -18.13 1.98 -12.96
C SER A 57 -19.52 2.04 -12.38
N CYS A 58 -19.89 3.22 -11.90
CA CYS A 58 -21.24 3.59 -11.52
C CYS A 58 -21.80 4.47 -12.65
N THR A 59 -23.03 4.28 -13.10
CA THR A 59 -23.63 5.12 -14.17
C THR A 59 -25.09 5.44 -13.84
N LYS A 60 -25.58 6.63 -14.22
CA LYS A 60 -26.98 7.02 -14.01
C LYS A 60 -27.96 6.04 -14.66
N ARG A 61 -27.61 5.53 -15.84
CA ARG A 61 -28.39 4.49 -16.56
C ARG A 61 -28.60 3.22 -15.73
N LEU A 62 -27.71 2.94 -14.78
CA LEU A 62 -27.80 1.78 -13.89
C LEU A 62 -28.25 2.18 -12.47
N ASN A 63 -28.97 3.29 -12.33
CA ASN A 63 -29.45 3.83 -11.05
C ASN A 63 -28.32 3.98 -10.02
N ASP A 64 -27.18 4.50 -10.48
CA ASP A 64 -25.96 4.69 -9.69
C ASP A 64 -25.42 3.42 -9.00
N LYS A 65 -25.85 2.23 -9.44
CA LYS A 65 -25.27 0.95 -9.02
C LYS A 65 -23.87 0.77 -9.60
N TRP A 66 -22.98 0.21 -8.81
CA TRP A 66 -21.64 -0.16 -9.24
C TRP A 66 -21.67 -1.46 -10.04
N VAL A 67 -21.03 -1.44 -11.22
CA VAL A 67 -20.80 -2.62 -12.04
C VAL A 67 -19.30 -2.80 -12.25
N TYR A 68 -18.86 -4.05 -12.18
CA TYR A 68 -17.49 -4.46 -12.37
C TYR A 68 -17.34 -5.22 -13.68
N ALA A 69 -16.26 -4.96 -14.41
CA ALA A 69 -15.92 -5.70 -15.61
C ALA A 69 -14.42 -6.01 -15.63
N VAL A 70 -14.10 -7.29 -15.86
CA VAL A 70 -12.73 -7.72 -16.11
C VAL A 70 -12.32 -7.22 -17.49
N VAL A 71 -11.32 -6.35 -17.54
CA VAL A 71 -10.74 -5.84 -18.81
C VAL A 71 -9.70 -6.83 -19.32
N ASN A 72 -8.90 -7.39 -18.42
CA ASN A 72 -7.99 -8.49 -18.70
C ASN A 72 -7.86 -9.36 -17.45
N GLY A 73 -8.19 -10.65 -17.57
CA GLY A 73 -8.17 -11.61 -16.46
C GLY A 73 -6.84 -12.37 -16.31
N ARG A 74 -5.87 -12.16 -17.19
CA ARG A 74 -4.60 -12.91 -17.18
C ARG A 74 -3.59 -12.28 -16.24
N HIS A 75 -2.92 -13.13 -15.48
CA HIS A 75 -1.70 -12.81 -14.73
C HIS A 75 -0.49 -13.40 -15.44
N ASN A 76 0.65 -12.71 -15.37
CA ASN A 76 1.95 -13.19 -15.87
C ASN A 76 2.85 -13.71 -14.73
N HIS A 77 2.25 -14.06 -13.59
CA HIS A 77 2.94 -14.57 -12.42
C HIS A 77 2.01 -15.51 -11.63
N GLY A 78 2.61 -16.40 -10.84
CA GLY A 78 1.87 -17.28 -9.93
C GLY A 78 1.25 -16.56 -8.74
N LEU A 79 0.46 -17.31 -7.97
CA LEU A 79 -0.03 -16.91 -6.66
C LEU A 79 1.17 -16.67 -5.71
N SER A 80 1.03 -15.69 -4.81
CA SER A 80 1.96 -15.58 -3.67
C SER A 80 1.55 -16.58 -2.60
N LEU A 81 2.53 -17.12 -1.87
CA LEU A 81 2.30 -18.08 -0.77
C LEU A 81 1.63 -17.44 0.44
N ASP A 82 1.94 -16.18 0.73
CA ASP A 82 1.51 -15.50 1.96
C ASP A 82 1.02 -14.07 1.65
N PRO A 83 -0.06 -13.57 2.30
CA PRO A 83 -0.50 -12.18 2.18
C PRO A 83 0.58 -11.13 2.52
N VAL A 84 1.55 -11.44 3.38
CA VAL A 84 2.71 -10.59 3.73
C VAL A 84 3.58 -10.25 2.51
N ALA A 85 3.50 -11.04 1.43
CA ALA A 85 4.18 -10.74 0.18
C ALA A 85 3.64 -9.47 -0.51
N HIS A 86 2.48 -8.97 -0.08
CA HIS A 86 1.78 -7.84 -0.70
C HIS A 86 1.72 -6.62 0.26
N PRO A 87 2.38 -5.49 -0.09
CA PRO A 87 2.41 -4.29 0.75
C PRO A 87 1.04 -3.72 1.13
N VAL A 88 -0.01 -3.94 0.32
CA VAL A 88 -1.37 -3.49 0.66
C VAL A 88 -1.90 -4.16 1.93
N HIS A 89 -1.52 -5.40 2.19
CA HIS A 89 -1.92 -6.15 3.39
C HIS A 89 -1.04 -5.83 4.61
N ARG A 90 0.13 -5.21 4.39
CA ARG A 90 1.04 -4.81 5.46
C ARG A 90 0.88 -3.36 5.90
N ARG A 91 -0.22 -2.71 5.49
CA ARG A 91 -0.53 -1.33 5.90
C ARG A 91 -0.87 -1.33 7.37
N ARG A 92 -0.06 -0.61 8.15
CA ARG A 92 -0.22 -0.51 9.60
C ARG A 92 -1.24 0.56 9.97
N THR A 93 -2.06 0.25 10.96
CA THR A 93 -2.94 1.23 11.62
C THR A 93 -2.10 2.26 12.38
N ALA A 94 -2.75 3.36 12.82
CA ALA A 94 -2.07 4.35 13.66
C ALA A 94 -1.57 3.71 14.97
N ALA A 95 -2.40 2.89 15.62
CA ALA A 95 -2.04 2.17 16.84
C ALA A 95 -0.86 1.22 16.65
N GLN A 96 -0.82 0.47 15.55
CA GLN A 96 0.31 -0.42 15.24
C GLN A 96 1.60 0.37 14.97
N ARG A 97 1.53 1.53 14.31
CA ARG A 97 2.71 2.40 14.11
C ARG A 97 3.23 2.95 15.42
N GLU A 98 2.34 3.35 16.32
CA GLU A 98 2.70 3.84 17.64
C GLU A 98 3.37 2.74 18.48
N ALA A 99 2.80 1.53 18.51
CA ALA A 99 3.42 0.39 19.19
C ALA A 99 4.83 0.08 18.64
N ILE A 100 5.03 0.14 17.32
CA ILE A 100 6.36 -0.04 16.70
C ILE A 100 7.33 1.03 17.19
N ARG A 101 6.90 2.30 17.29
CA ARG A 101 7.73 3.41 17.80
C ARG A 101 8.12 3.19 19.25
N GLN A 102 7.17 2.82 20.10
CA GLN A 102 7.40 2.56 21.52
C GLN A 102 8.38 1.40 21.74
N ILE A 103 8.15 0.26 21.09
CA ILE A 103 9.05 -0.90 21.20
C ILE A 103 10.44 -0.56 20.62
N SER A 104 10.49 0.21 19.53
CA SER A 104 11.76 0.62 18.91
C SER A 104 12.54 1.67 19.72
N ALA A 105 11.93 2.32 20.72
CA ALA A 105 12.62 3.24 21.62
C ALA A 105 13.55 2.50 22.59
N ILE A 106 13.32 1.21 22.83
CA ILE A 106 14.21 0.37 23.62
C ILE A 106 15.52 0.15 22.85
N GLN A 107 16.63 0.57 23.44
CA GLN A 107 17.94 0.47 22.80
C GLN A 107 18.31 -0.99 22.49
N GLY A 108 18.87 -1.22 21.31
CA GLY A 108 19.38 -2.53 20.90
C GLY A 108 18.32 -3.54 20.42
N VAL A 109 17.03 -3.23 20.47
CA VAL A 109 15.99 -4.17 20.03
C VAL A 109 16.04 -4.37 18.50
N PRO A 110 16.22 -5.62 18.01
CA PRO A 110 16.27 -5.89 16.57
C PRO A 110 14.87 -5.80 15.95
N ALA A 111 14.80 -5.46 14.66
CA ALA A 111 13.54 -5.31 13.92
C ALA A 111 12.67 -6.59 13.95
N GLY A 112 13.27 -7.78 13.99
CA GLY A 112 12.57 -9.05 14.16
C GLY A 112 11.84 -9.14 15.50
N ALA A 113 12.52 -8.81 16.61
CA ALA A 113 11.91 -8.81 17.93
C ALA A 113 10.76 -7.79 18.05
N VAL A 114 10.90 -6.62 17.41
CA VAL A 114 9.79 -5.65 17.32
C VAL A 114 8.60 -6.26 16.60
N ALA A 115 8.82 -6.96 15.48
CA ALA A 115 7.75 -7.61 14.73
C ALA A 115 7.06 -8.72 15.55
N ASP A 116 7.81 -9.48 16.33
CA ASP A 116 7.26 -10.54 17.19
C ASP A 116 6.45 -9.96 18.36
N LEU A 117 6.97 -8.95 19.04
CA LEU A 117 6.24 -8.23 20.09
C LEU A 117 4.97 -7.56 19.54
N LEU A 118 5.05 -6.96 18.35
CA LEU A 118 3.89 -6.38 17.69
C LEU A 118 2.81 -7.44 17.42
N ARG A 119 3.21 -8.64 16.99
CA ARG A 119 2.28 -9.75 16.71
C ARG A 119 1.62 -10.30 17.97
N ILE A 120 2.30 -10.25 19.12
CA ILE A 120 1.69 -10.59 20.42
C ILE A 120 0.55 -9.62 20.73
N GLN A 121 0.75 -8.32 20.50
CA GLN A 121 -0.26 -7.29 20.78
C GLN A 121 -1.35 -7.21 19.70
N TYR A 122 -0.99 -7.46 18.44
CA TYR A 122 -1.85 -7.38 17.26
C TYR A 122 -1.65 -8.65 16.40
N PRO A 123 -2.32 -9.77 16.72
CA PRO A 123 -2.14 -11.04 16.01
C PRO A 123 -2.41 -10.97 14.50
N GLU A 124 -3.26 -10.04 14.07
CA GLU A 124 -3.59 -9.79 12.67
C GLU A 124 -2.55 -8.93 11.91
N ALA A 125 -1.57 -8.36 12.62
CA ALA A 125 -0.59 -7.47 12.03
C ALA A 125 0.39 -8.23 11.11
N LEU A 126 0.32 -7.94 9.81
CA LEU A 126 1.28 -8.43 8.82
C LEU A 126 2.41 -7.42 8.66
N VAL A 127 3.58 -7.72 9.22
CA VAL A 127 4.77 -6.87 9.13
C VAL A 127 6.03 -7.68 8.80
N THR A 128 6.97 -7.06 8.11
CA THR A 128 8.33 -7.58 7.91
C THR A 128 9.35 -6.71 8.64
N ALA A 129 10.54 -7.24 8.91
CA ALA A 129 11.64 -6.46 9.50
C ALA A 129 11.91 -5.15 8.72
N LYS A 130 11.85 -5.21 7.37
CA LYS A 130 11.98 -4.04 6.52
C LYS A 130 10.88 -3.00 6.74
N ASP A 131 9.66 -3.42 7.06
CA ASP A 131 8.59 -2.49 7.40
C ASP A 131 8.88 -1.76 8.71
N ILE A 132 9.42 -2.46 9.71
CA ILE A 132 9.87 -1.88 10.98
C ILE A 132 11.00 -0.87 10.74
N ASP A 133 12.01 -1.22 9.94
CA ASP A 133 13.11 -0.31 9.62
C ASP A 133 12.63 0.94 8.88
N ASN A 134 11.65 0.81 7.99
CA ASN A 134 11.05 1.96 7.31
C ASN A 134 10.32 2.88 8.30
N GLU A 135 9.61 2.34 9.29
CA GLU A 135 8.98 3.15 10.36
C GLU A 135 10.03 3.85 11.23
N ARG A 136 11.12 3.18 11.59
CA ARG A 136 12.25 3.79 12.32
C ARG A 136 12.86 4.95 11.53
N GLN A 137 13.09 4.76 10.23
CA GLN A 137 13.60 5.81 9.35
C GLN A 137 12.63 6.99 9.25
N LEU A 138 11.32 6.72 9.19
CA LEU A 138 10.30 7.77 9.18
C LEU A 138 10.30 8.57 10.48
N ALA A 139 10.28 7.90 11.64
CA ALA A 139 10.33 8.53 12.95
C ALA A 139 11.61 9.40 13.11
N ARG A 140 12.75 8.90 12.64
CA ARG A 140 14.01 9.67 12.64
C ARG A 140 13.89 10.94 11.78
N ARG A 141 13.30 10.84 10.58
CA ARG A 141 13.11 12.01 9.70
C ARG A 141 12.17 13.04 10.31
N GLU A 142 11.08 12.59 10.94
CA GLU A 142 10.13 13.45 11.66
C GLU A 142 10.83 14.21 12.79
N ALA A 143 11.63 13.52 13.62
CA ALA A 143 12.38 14.14 14.70
C ALA A 143 13.39 15.18 14.20
N LEU A 144 14.13 14.88 13.11
CA LEU A 144 15.06 15.84 12.51
C LEU A 144 14.33 17.09 12.00
N ALA A 145 13.17 16.94 11.35
CA ALA A 145 12.41 18.07 10.84
C ALA A 145 11.85 18.97 11.94
N GLN A 146 11.51 18.40 13.11
CA GLN A 146 11.05 19.16 14.28
C GLN A 146 12.19 19.90 14.99
N GLY A 147 13.39 19.32 15.02
CA GLY A 147 14.57 19.94 15.64
C GLY A 147 15.21 21.08 14.83
N THR A 148 14.92 21.19 13.53
CA THR A 148 15.44 22.27 12.67
C THR A 148 14.62 23.57 12.73
N GLY A 149 13.63 23.66 13.62
CA GLY A 149 12.75 24.82 13.79
C GLY A 149 12.89 25.54 15.13
N SER A 150 13.98 25.34 15.86
CA SER A 150 14.29 26.00 17.15
C SER A 150 15.64 26.68 17.11
#